data_AF-A0A845W8P8-F1
#
_entry.id   AF-A0A845W8P8-F1
#
_cell.length_a   1.000
_cell.length_b   1.000
_cell.length_c   1.000
_cell.angle_alpha   90.00
_cell.angle_beta   90.00
_cell.angle_gamma   90.00
#
_symmetry.space_group_name_H-M   'P 1'
#
loop_
_entity.id
_entity.type
_entity.pdbx_description
1 polymer ?
#
loop_
_entity_poly.entity_id
_entity_poly.type
_entity_poly.pdbx_seq_one_letter_code
_entity_poly.pdbx_strand_id
1 'polypeptide(L)' 'MKVTTKLAQLRVNSGNISYEEISESTGIDRQELRELENGEANGSHAFAKRGLRP' A
#
# COMPACT_ATOMS: atom_id res chain seq x y z
N MET A 1 7.09 16.34 9.51
CA MET A 1 7.02 14.92 9.95
C MET A 1 6.88 14.08 8.69
N LYS A 2 7.74 13.09 8.44
CA LYS A 2 7.49 12.14 7.33
C LYS A 2 6.36 11.21 7.78
N VAL A 3 5.22 11.24 7.11
CA VAL A 3 4.14 10.30 7.37
C VAL A 3 4.60 8.94 6.84
N THR A 4 4.96 8.01 7.74
CA THR A 4 5.29 6.64 7.36
C THR A 4 4.00 5.85 7.29
N THR A 5 3.59 5.47 6.08
CA THR A 5 2.37 4.67 5.82
C THR A 5 2.49 3.27 6.42
N LYS A 6 1.38 2.58 6.66
CA LYS A 6 1.43 1.20 7.17
C LYS A 6 2.06 0.27 6.15
N LEU A 7 1.81 0.47 4.86
CA LEU A 7 2.47 -0.31 3.80
C LEU A 7 3.99 -0.11 3.81
N ALA A 8 4.49 1.13 3.97
CA ALA A 8 5.91 1.38 4.09
C ALA A 8 6.51 0.74 5.36
N GLN A 9 5.81 0.81 6.49
CA GLN A 9 6.26 0.18 7.74
C GLN A 9 6.34 -1.34 7.61
N LEU A 10 5.33 -1.97 6.99
CA LEU A 10 5.33 -3.42 6.75
C LEU A 10 6.49 -3.83 5.86
N ARG A 11 6.73 -3.12 4.75
CA ARG A 11 7.87 -3.39 3.85
C ARG A 11 9.21 -3.34 4.59
N VAL A 12 9.42 -2.30 5.40
CA VAL A 12 10.65 -2.15 6.19
C VAL A 12 10.77 -3.27 7.23
N ASN A 13 9.71 -3.56 7.97
CA ASN A 13 9.72 -4.60 9.03
C ASN A 13 9.94 -6.00 8.46
N SER A 14 9.55 -6.24 7.22
CA SER A 14 9.74 -7.54 6.55
C SER A 14 11.08 -7.65 5.81
N GLY A 15 12.03 -6.74 6.03
CA GLY A 15 13.37 -6.81 5.42
C GLY A 15 13.57 -5.88 4.22
N ASN A 16 12.81 -4.79 4.15
CA ASN A 16 12.82 -3.83 3.05
C ASN A 16 12.37 -4.44 1.71
N ILE A 17 11.25 -5.16 1.74
CA ILE A 17 10.66 -5.84 0.58
C ILE A 17 10.23 -4.82 -0.49
N SER A 18 10.56 -5.12 -1.74
CA SER A 18 10.19 -4.33 -2.91
C SER A 18 8.71 -4.48 -3.28
N TYR A 19 8.20 -3.56 -4.11
CA TYR A 19 6.85 -3.71 -4.67
C TYR A 19 6.77 -4.87 -5.66
N GLU A 20 7.86 -5.20 -6.37
CA GLU A 20 7.91 -6.40 -7.22
C GLU A 20 7.62 -7.66 -6.41
N GLU A 21 8.33 -7.87 -5.30
CA GLU A 21 8.17 -9.07 -4.47
C GLU A 21 6.76 -9.19 -3.87
N ILE A 22 6.17 -8.08 -3.43
CA ILE A 22 4.78 -8.09 -2.95
C ILE A 22 3.82 -8.41 -4.09
N SER A 23 4.05 -7.84 -5.26
CA SER A 23 3.22 -8.07 -6.44
C SER A 23 3.25 -9.53 -6.87
N GLU A 24 4.44 -10.14 -6.92
CA GLU A 24 4.63 -11.55 -7.23
C GLU A 24 3.97 -12.47 -6.18
N SER A 25 4.02 -12.10 -4.90
CA SER A 25 3.46 -12.93 -3.82
C SER A 25 1.94 -12.80 -3.66
N THR A 26 1.36 -11.63 -3.94
CA THR A 26 -0.06 -11.32 -3.65
C THR A 26 -0.92 -11.24 -4.91
N GLY A 27 -0.31 -11.11 -6.08
CA GLY A 27 -0.99 -10.83 -7.34
C GLY A 27 -1.54 -9.39 -7.45
N ILE A 28 -1.27 -8.53 -6.47
CA ILE A 28 -1.65 -7.11 -6.51
C ILE A 28 -0.68 -6.36 -7.42
N ASP A 29 -1.17 -5.50 -8.31
CA ASP A 29 -0.28 -4.75 -9.19
C ASP A 29 0.58 -3.74 -8.44
N ARG A 30 1.81 -3.50 -8.92
CA ARG A 30 2.74 -2.54 -8.31
C ARG A 30 2.17 -1.12 -8.25
N GLN A 31 1.37 -0.74 -9.25
CA GLN A 31 0.69 0.54 -9.28
C GLN A 31 -0.40 0.63 -8.21
N GLU A 32 -1.17 -0.44 -7.99
CA GLU A 32 -2.15 -0.52 -6.89
C GLU A 32 -1.44 -0.40 -5.52
N LEU A 33 -0.30 -1.07 -5.32
CA LEU A 33 0.49 -0.94 -4.08
C LEU A 33 0.96 0.50 -3.85
N ARG A 34 1.39 1.18 -4.91
CA ARG A 34 1.80 2.59 -4.84
C ARG A 34 0.64 3.53 -4.55
N GLU A 35 -0.53 3.27 -5.13
CA GLU A 35 -1.76 4.02 -4.87
C GLU A 35 -2.26 3.80 -3.44
N LEU A 36 -2.14 2.59 -2.90
CA LEU A 36 -2.42 2.29 -1.49
C LEU A 36 -1.50 3.08 -0.56
N GLU A 37 -0.19 3.10 -0.85
CA GLU A 37 0.77 3.89 -0.07
C GLU A 37 0.44 5.39 -0.13
N ASN A 38 0.18 5.92 -1.33
CA ASN A 38 -0.14 7.34 -1.51
C ASN A 38 -1.50 7.71 -0.89
N GLY A 39 -2.49 6.82 -0.94
CA GLY A 39 -3.79 7.00 -0.30
C GLY A 39 -3.69 7.03 1.21
N GLU A 40 -2.90 6.12 1.80
CA GLU A 40 -2.57 6.19 3.23
C GLU A 40 -1.88 7.50 3.61
N ALA A 41 -0.89 7.93 2.82
CA ALA A 41 -0.14 9.15 3.10
C ALA A 41 -1.01 10.41 3.03
N ASN A 42 -1.99 10.43 2.12
CA ASN A 42 -2.90 11.55 1.91
C ASN A 42 -4.17 11.49 2.79
N GLY A 43 -4.36 10.44 3.60
CA GLY A 43 -5.60 10.23 4.37
C GLY A 43 -6.83 9.97 3.49
N SER A 44 -6.64 9.82 2.19
CA SER A 44 -7.68 9.50 1.22
C SER A 44 -7.88 7.99 1.24
N HIS A 45 -8.98 7.51 1.81
CA HIS A 45 -9.37 6.10 1.84
C HIS A 45 -9.28 5.48 0.41
N ALA A 46 -8.13 4.88 0.07
CA ALA A 46 -7.88 4.24 -1.22
C ALA A 46 -8.82 3.04 -1.50
N PHE A 47 -9.61 2.65 -0.50
CA PHE A 47 -10.58 1.56 -0.56
C PHE A 47 -11.94 1.97 -1.17
N ALA A 48 -12.18 3.25 -1.48
CA ALA A 48 -13.48 3.71 -1.99
C ALA A 48 -13.82 3.24 -3.42
N LYS A 49 -12.95 2.48 -4.10
CA LYS A 49 -13.16 2.00 -5.48
C LYS A 49 -13.75 0.58 -5.60
N ARG A 50 -13.95 -0.16 -4.49
CA ARG A 50 -14.53 -1.52 -4.51
C ARG A 50 -15.80 -1.64 -3.66
N GLY A 51 -16.79 -0.79 -3.89
CA GLY A 51 -18.23 -1.09 -3.71
C GLY A 51 -18.78 -1.55 -2.34
N LEU A 52 -17.98 -1.67 -1.29
CA LEU A 52 -18.45 -2.12 0.02
C LEU A 52 -18.66 -0.89 0.92
N ARG A 53 -19.94 -0.55 1.08
CA ARG A 53 -20.44 0.51 1.96
C ARG A 53 -20.40 0.06 3.44
N PRO A 54 -20.41 1.03 4.38
CA PRO A 54 -19.98 0.87 5.78
C PRO A 54 -20.71 -0.18 6.59
#